data_AF-A0A7J3LJF1-F1
#
_entry.id   AF-A0A7J3LJF1-F1
#
_cell.length_a   1.000
_cell.length_b   1.000
_cell.length_c   1.000
_cell.angle_alpha   90.00
_cell.angle_beta   90.00
_cell.angle_gamma   90.00
#
_symmetry.space_group_name_H-M   'P 1'
#
loop_
_entity.id
_entity.type
_entity.pdbx_description
1 polymer ?
#
loop_
_entity_poly.entity_id
_entity_poly.type
_entity_poly.pdbx_seq_one_letter_code
_entity_poly.pdbx_strand_id
1 'polypeptide(L)'
;MSIIDIARIVIGLPLALFIPGYLIAWLAFRELSHLEKIALGFVMSICVDIAVGLFLGYNKQMKELTGGITALNLWVYLGSITVILAVMLFYKEAVHHKLQKRH
;
A
#
# COMPACT_ATOMS: atom_id res chain seq x y z
N MET A 1 12.00 16.72 19.49
CA MET A 1 11.19 16.03 18.47
C MET A 1 9.89 16.79 18.34
N SER A 2 9.52 17.24 17.14
CA SER A 2 8.27 17.99 16.97
C SER A 2 7.06 17.04 16.95
N ILE A 3 5.86 17.57 17.22
CA ILE A 3 4.60 16.80 17.10
C ILE A 3 4.45 16.22 15.68
N ILE A 4 4.92 16.95 14.67
CA ILE A 4 4.88 16.53 13.27
C ILE A 4 5.77 15.30 13.03
N ASP A 5 6.95 15.25 13.66
CA ASP A 5 7.86 14.10 13.53
C ASP A 5 7.26 12.85 14.19
N ILE A 6 6.60 13.02 15.34
CA ILE A 6 5.90 11.93 16.01
C ILE A 6 4.77 11.40 15.13
N ALA A 7 3.95 12.29 14.57
CA ALA A 7 2.87 11.91 13.66
C ALA A 7 3.40 11.17 12.42
N ARG A 8 4.52 11.61 11.84
CA ARG A 8 5.17 10.94 10.70
C ARG A 8 5.58 9.52 11.02
N ILE A 9 6.11 9.25 12.21
CA ILE A 9 6.51 7.89 12.59
C ILE A 9 5.27 7.03 12.84
N VAL A 10 4.32 7.54 13.63
CA VAL A 10 3.11 6.80 14.01
C VAL A 10 2.26 6.42 12.79
N ILE A 11 2.18 7.30 11.78
CA ILE A 11 1.42 7.05 10.56
C ILE A 11 2.26 6.34 9.50
N GLY A 12 3.52 6.76 9.34
CA GLY A 12 4.40 6.27 8.28
C GLY A 12 4.79 4.81 8.48
N LEU A 13 4.94 4.37 9.73
CA LEU A 13 5.35 3.00 10.02
C LEU A 13 4.25 1.97 9.63
N PRO A 14 2.98 2.12 10.03
CA PRO A 14 1.90 1.31 9.49
C PRO A 14 1.74 1.42 7.97
N LEU A 15 1.89 2.61 7.41
CA LEU A 15 1.73 2.84 5.98
C LEU A 15 2.82 2.14 5.15
N ALA A 16 4.07 2.12 5.61
CA ALA A 16 5.15 1.42 4.93
C ALA A 16 5.09 -0.09 5.17
N LEU A 17 4.91 -0.52 6.42
CA LEU A 17 5.14 -1.91 6.80
C LEU A 17 3.90 -2.81 6.75
N PHE A 18 2.69 -2.26 6.62
CA PHE A 18 1.49 -3.08 6.74
C PHE A 18 0.37 -2.73 5.76
N ILE A 19 -0.05 -1.46 5.70
CA ILE A 19 -1.31 -1.07 5.05
C ILE A 19 -1.39 -1.49 3.57
N PRO A 20 -0.45 -1.10 2.67
CA PRO A 20 -0.56 -1.44 1.25
C PRO A 20 -0.50 -2.95 1.03
N GLY A 21 0.38 -3.65 1.75
CA GLY A 21 0.47 -5.10 1.66
C GLY A 21 -0.78 -5.82 2.13
N TYR A 22 -1.39 -5.37 3.22
CA TYR A 22 -2.64 -5.91 3.74
C TYR A 22 -3.81 -5.71 2.77
N LEU A 23 -3.89 -4.52 2.15
CA LEU A 23 -4.90 -4.25 1.12
C LEU A 23 -4.74 -5.17 -0.09
N ILE A 24 -3.51 -5.44 -0.52
CA ILE A 24 -3.25 -6.41 -1.59
C ILE A 24 -3.65 -7.82 -1.14
N ALA A 25 -3.28 -8.24 0.07
CA ALA A 25 -3.64 -9.55 0.60
C ALA A 25 -5.16 -9.75 0.60
N TRP A 26 -5.90 -8.73 1.01
CA TRP A 26 -7.36 -8.75 1.03
C TRP A 26 -7.98 -8.72 -0.38
N LEU A 27 -7.40 -7.95 -1.30
CA LEU A 27 -7.87 -7.85 -2.69
C LEU A 27 -7.59 -9.15 -3.47
N ALA A 28 -6.43 -9.76 -3.29
CA ALA A 28 -5.98 -10.88 -4.10
C ALA A 28 -6.38 -12.26 -3.53
N PHE A 29 -6.38 -12.42 -2.20
CA PHE A 29 -6.52 -13.73 -1.57
C PHE A 29 -7.77 -13.81 -0.70
N ARG A 30 -8.92 -14.19 -1.31
CA ARG A 30 -10.20 -14.29 -0.58
C ARG A 30 -10.24 -15.43 0.44
N GLU A 31 -9.73 -16.58 0.06
CA GLU A 31 -9.83 -17.84 0.82
C GLU A 31 -8.98 -17.87 2.10
N LEU A 32 -7.99 -16.97 2.21
CA LEU A 32 -7.13 -16.92 3.40
C LEU A 32 -7.89 -16.42 4.62
N SER A 33 -7.59 -17.01 5.77
CA SER A 33 -8.07 -16.53 7.06
C SER A 33 -7.58 -15.11 7.36
N HIS A 34 -8.24 -14.42 8.28
CA HIS A 34 -7.84 -13.06 8.66
C HIS A 34 -6.40 -13.00 9.18
N LEU A 35 -5.97 -14.02 9.94
CA LEU A 35 -4.63 -14.06 10.51
C LEU A 35 -3.55 -14.28 9.43
N GLU A 36 -3.82 -15.15 8.45
CA GLU A 36 -2.93 -15.35 7.30
C GLU A 36 -2.84 -14.09 6.44
N LYS A 37 -3.95 -13.36 6.23
CA LYS A 37 -3.93 -12.07 5.52
C LYS A 37 -3.10 -11.01 6.24
N ILE A 38 -3.11 -11.00 7.58
CA ILE A 38 -2.26 -10.09 8.37
C ILE A 38 -0.79 -10.45 8.16
N ALA A 39 -0.43 -11.72 8.31
CA ALA A 39 0.94 -12.19 8.13
C ALA A 39 1.45 -11.92 6.70
N LEU A 40 0.64 -12.26 5.70
CA LEU A 40 0.93 -11.97 4.29
C LEU A 40 0.99 -10.47 4.01
N GLY A 41 0.17 -9.68 4.69
CA GLY A 41 0.15 -8.22 4.59
C GLY A 41 1.50 -7.59 4.90
N PHE A 42 2.18 -8.03 5.97
CA PHE A 42 3.53 -7.54 6.28
C PHE A 42 4.54 -7.86 5.18
N VAL A 43 4.57 -9.11 4.71
CA VAL A 43 5.50 -9.53 3.65
C VAL A 43 5.22 -8.79 2.34
N MET A 44 3.94 -8.68 1.98
CA MET A 44 3.52 -7.94 0.78
C MET A 44 3.86 -6.45 0.87
N SER A 45 3.80 -5.85 2.06
CA SER A 45 4.17 -4.44 2.25
C SER A 45 5.65 -4.22 1.97
N ILE A 46 6.51 -5.12 2.46
CA ILE A 46 7.94 -5.09 2.15
C ILE A 46 8.18 -5.24 0.64
N CYS A 47 7.44 -6.13 -0.04
CA CYS A 47 7.54 -6.26 -1.50
C CYS A 47 7.14 -4.96 -2.22
N VAL A 48 6.09 -4.28 -1.75
CA VAL A 48 5.67 -2.97 -2.29
C VAL A 48 6.75 -1.93 -2.06
N ASP A 49 7.33 -1.84 -0.86
CA ASP A 49 8.40 -0.90 -0.53
C ASP A 49 9.63 -1.11 -1.43
N ILE A 50 10.03 -2.37 -1.66
CA ILE A 50 11.13 -2.71 -2.57
C ILE A 50 10.77 -2.29 -4.00
N ALA A 51 9.57 -2.59 -4.46
CA ALA A 51 9.13 -2.20 -5.80
C ALA A 51 9.12 -0.68 -5.99
N VAL A 52 8.63 0.08 -4.99
CA VAL A 52 8.65 1.55 -5.01
C VAL A 52 10.08 2.08 -4.98
N GLY A 53 10.95 1.54 -4.12
CA GLY A 53 12.36 1.93 -4.06
C GLY A 53 13.09 1.73 -5.38
N LEU A 54 12.86 0.57 -6.04
CA LEU A 54 13.38 0.30 -7.38
C LEU A 54 12.79 1.26 -8.40
N PHE A 55 11.47 1.49 -8.37
CA PHE A 55 10.82 2.41 -9.31
C PHE A 55 11.36 3.84 -9.22
N LEU A 56 11.64 4.32 -8.01
CA LEU A 56 12.19 5.66 -7.77
C LEU A 56 13.69 5.78 -8.08
N GLY A 57 14.46 4.69 -7.97
CA GLY A 57 15.92 4.78 -7.88
C GLY A 57 16.73 3.86 -8.79
N TYR A 58 16.11 2.97 -9.57
CA TYR A 58 16.82 1.91 -10.27
C TYR A 58 17.88 2.40 -11.26
N ASN A 59 17.61 3.48 -12.02
CA ASN A 59 18.57 4.06 -12.95
C ASN A 59 18.43 5.60 -13.04
N LYS A 60 19.37 6.25 -13.73
CA LYS A 60 19.42 7.71 -13.86
C LYS A 60 18.14 8.29 -14.47
N GLN A 61 17.61 7.64 -15.52
CA GLN A 61 16.40 8.07 -16.20
C GLN A 61 15.17 8.02 -15.27
N MET A 62 15.00 6.94 -14.51
CA MET A 62 13.90 6.80 -13.54
C MET A 62 14.03 7.80 -12.39
N LYS A 63 15.26 8.05 -11.93
CA LYS A 63 15.52 9.06 -10.90
C LYS A 63 15.15 10.47 -11.37
N GLU A 64 15.47 10.82 -12.61
CA GLU A 64 15.11 12.12 -13.20
C GLU A 64 13.59 12.25 -13.41
N LEU A 65 12.91 11.18 -13.82
CA LEU A 65 11.47 11.16 -14.05
C LEU A 65 10.65 11.22 -12.75
N THR A 66 11.06 10.45 -11.75
CA THR A 66 10.31 10.30 -10.49
C THR A 66 10.74 11.27 -9.39
N GLY A 67 11.82 12.01 -9.62
CA GLY A 67 12.47 12.85 -8.60
C GLY A 67 13.34 12.06 -7.61
N GLY A 68 13.50 10.74 -7.79
CA GLY A 68 14.39 9.91 -7.00
C GLY A 68 13.82 9.46 -5.65
N ILE A 69 14.63 8.69 -4.91
CA ILE A 69 14.32 8.25 -3.54
C ILE A 69 14.49 9.45 -2.60
N THR A 70 13.41 10.18 -2.37
CA THR A 70 13.31 11.23 -1.35
C THR A 70 12.18 10.88 -0.38
N ALA A 71 12.22 11.42 0.84
CA ALA A 71 11.16 11.18 1.81
C ALA A 71 9.78 11.59 1.27
N LEU A 72 9.69 12.77 0.64
CA LEU A 72 8.44 13.27 0.07
C LEU A 72 7.90 12.33 -1.02
N ASN A 73 8.76 11.90 -1.96
CA ASN A 73 8.35 10.98 -3.02
C ASN A 73 7.89 9.65 -2.44
N LEU A 74 8.61 9.09 -1.48
CA LEU A 74 8.21 7.83 -0.86
C LEU A 74 6.80 7.93 -0.25
N TRP A 75 6.50 9.01 0.47
CA TRP A 75 5.17 9.29 1.01
C TRP A 75 4.10 9.44 -0.06
N VAL A 76 4.40 10.17 -1.14
CA VAL A 76 3.46 10.37 -2.26
C VAL A 76 3.17 9.06 -2.98
N TYR A 77 4.19 8.28 -3.32
CA TYR A 77 4.02 7.03 -4.06
C TYR A 77 3.34 5.95 -3.20
N LEU A 78 3.79 5.72 -1.97
CA LEU A 78 3.13 4.77 -1.07
C LEU A 78 1.70 5.18 -0.76
N GLY A 79 1.48 6.46 -0.43
CA GLY A 79 0.14 7.00 -0.19
C GLY A 79 -0.78 6.83 -1.40
N SER A 80 -0.29 7.11 -2.61
CA SER A 80 -1.06 6.94 -3.85
C SER A 80 -1.41 5.49 -4.11
N ILE A 81 -0.44 4.56 -3.94
CA ILE A 81 -0.68 3.12 -4.07
C ILE A 81 -1.74 2.66 -3.07
N THR A 82 -1.63 3.06 -1.81
CA THR A 82 -2.60 2.74 -0.77
C THR A 82 -4.00 3.26 -1.10
N VAL A 83 -4.12 4.51 -1.58
CA VAL A 83 -5.41 5.09 -1.99
C VAL A 83 -6.01 4.31 -3.17
N ILE A 84 -5.22 4.00 -4.19
CA ILE A 84 -5.68 3.21 -5.36
C ILE A 84 -6.18 1.83 -4.91
N LEU A 85 -5.42 1.14 -4.06
CA LEU A 85 -5.79 -0.18 -3.53
C LEU A 85 -7.06 -0.11 -2.68
N ALA A 86 -7.20 0.90 -1.82
CA ALA A 86 -8.39 1.10 -1.02
C ALA A 86 -9.62 1.34 -1.90
N VAL A 87 -9.50 2.19 -2.91
CA VAL A 87 -10.57 2.45 -3.88
C VAL A 87 -10.97 1.16 -4.62
N MET A 88 -10.00 0.38 -5.09
CA MET A 88 -10.26 -0.93 -5.71
C MET A 88 -11.00 -1.89 -4.76
N LEU A 89 -10.63 -1.88 -3.48
CA LEU A 89 -11.29 -2.68 -2.44
C LEU A 89 -12.76 -2.31 -2.30
N PHE A 90 -13.05 -1.02 -2.14
CA PHE A 90 -14.41 -0.51 -2.01
C PHE A 90 -15.25 -0.83 -3.24
N TYR A 91 -14.70 -0.68 -4.44
CA TYR A 91 -15.40 -1.08 -5.67
C TYR A 91 -15.70 -2.59 -5.69
N LYS A 92 -14.73 -3.43 -5.30
CA LYS A 92 -14.90 -4.88 -5.25
C LYS A 92 -16.01 -5.29 -4.27
N GLU A 93 -16.04 -4.70 -3.08
CA GLU A 93 -17.09 -4.96 -2.08
C GLU A 93 -18.47 -4.49 -2.56
N ALA A 94 -18.55 -3.28 -3.12
CA ALA A 94 -19.81 -2.72 -3.62
C ALA A 94 -20.42 -3.58 -4.74
N VAL A 95 -19.59 -4.11 -5.65
CA VAL A 95 -20.03 -5.02 -6.71
C VAL A 95 -20.54 -6.35 -6.11
N HIS A 96 -19.82 -6.91 -5.14
CA HIS A 96 -20.23 -8.17 -4.51
C HIS A 96 -21.58 -8.05 -3.80
N HIS A 97 -21.81 -6.93 -3.11
CA HIS A 97 -23.07 -6.66 -2.42
C HIS A 97 -24.25 -6.50 -3.40
N LYS A 98 -24.02 -5.99 -4.61
CA LYS A 98 -25.07 -5.90 -5.65
C LYS A 98 -25.44 -7.26 -6.23
N LEU A 99 -24.47 -8.17 -6.36
CA LEU A 99 -24.71 -9.52 -6.90
C LEU A 99 -25.53 -10.39 -5.93
N GLN A 100 -25.29 -10.28 -4.61
CA GLN A 100 -26.07 -11.00 -3.61
C GLN A 100 -27.52 -10.52 -3.46
N LYS A 101 -27.85 -9.28 -3.84
CA LYS A 101 -29.24 -8.77 -3.82
C LYS A 101 -30.07 -9.19 -5.04
N ARG A 102 -29.46 -9.80 -6.06
CA ARG A 102 -30.15 -10.26 -7.29
C ARG A 102 -30.56 -11.74 -7.27
N HIS A 103 -30.12 -12.49 -6.28
CA HIS A 103 -30.55 -13.86 -5.99
C HIS A 103 -31.46 -13.87 -4.77
#